data_AF-A0A1H8BFM2-F1
#
_entry.id   AF-A0A1H8BFM2-F1
#
_cell.length_a   1.000
_cell.length_b   1.000
_cell.length_c   1.000
_cell.angle_alpha   90.00
_cell.angle_beta   90.00
_cell.angle_gamma   90.00
#
_symmetry.space_group_name_H-M   'P 1'
#
loop_
_entity.id
_entity.type
_entity.pdbx_description
1 polymer ?
#
loop_
_entity_poly.entity_id
_entity_poly.type
_entity_poly.pdbx_seq_one_letter_code
_entity_poly.pdbx_strand_id
1 'polypeptide(L)'
;MANANSTPIRTPLDRLKVDEYSWGKLYRGSEAEFVAAGLIKPGWFPGKPGNPKTSVRVGMLDGEMKVLPYLAVSESVRKKYTIKIFRSGKSRFEVWVRYSEEEQDRRDLNKRIEKLYAEKKRELDEAPKTTGDFLKSGSWKIKGFMEIVHSMFREDENGFHYAPEVVEEAQELIADLVSLAENGRVCFDPIRQKYFLDYIERKFEKENPEFSAFMKTTLAVGKAALE
;
A
#
# COMPACT_ATOMS: atom_id res chain seq x y z
N MET A 1 -18.20 41.40 -18.20
CA MET A 1 -18.12 40.75 -19.53
C MET A 1 -17.45 39.39 -19.34
N ALA A 2 -18.23 38.31 -19.29
CA ALA A 2 -17.73 36.95 -19.14
C ALA A 2 -17.42 36.39 -20.53
N ASN A 3 -16.16 36.00 -20.77
CA ASN A 3 -15.69 35.59 -22.08
C ASN A 3 -15.85 34.07 -22.28
N ALA A 4 -16.63 33.74 -23.30
CA ALA A 4 -16.64 32.56 -24.17
C ALA A 4 -16.09 31.21 -23.67
N ASN A 5 -17.00 30.24 -23.54
CA ASN A 5 -16.95 28.90 -24.14
C ASN A 5 -15.56 28.36 -24.54
N SER A 6 -14.78 27.90 -23.57
CA SER A 6 -13.74 26.91 -23.82
C SER A 6 -14.41 25.53 -23.88
N THR A 7 -14.96 25.18 -25.04
CA THR A 7 -15.33 23.79 -25.32
C THR A 7 -14.05 22.96 -25.17
N PRO A 8 -13.98 22.00 -24.23
CA PRO A 8 -12.78 21.19 -24.09
C PRO A 8 -12.51 20.51 -25.44
N ILE A 9 -11.32 20.77 -25.99
CA ILE A 9 -10.87 20.13 -27.22
C ILE A 9 -10.84 18.63 -26.93
N ARG A 10 -11.87 17.91 -27.40
CA ARG A 10 -11.95 16.46 -27.26
C ARG A 10 -10.78 15.86 -28.02
N THR A 11 -9.83 15.33 -27.29
CA THR A 11 -8.71 14.60 -27.88
C THR A 11 -9.23 13.27 -28.44
N PRO A 12 -8.60 12.72 -29.48
CA PRO A 12 -8.98 11.40 -29.99
C PRO A 12 -8.93 10.30 -28.92
N LEU A 13 -8.13 10.48 -27.85
CA LEU A 13 -8.08 9.59 -26.69
C LEU A 13 -9.40 9.54 -25.90
N ASP A 14 -10.16 10.64 -25.86
CA ASP A 14 -11.41 10.77 -25.10
C ASP A 14 -12.54 9.88 -25.66
N ARG A 15 -12.35 9.30 -26.86
CA ARG A 15 -13.28 8.34 -27.47
C ARG A 15 -13.06 6.92 -26.94
N LEU A 16 -11.91 6.63 -26.33
CA LEU A 16 -11.60 5.32 -25.76
C LEU A 16 -12.11 5.26 -24.32
N LYS A 17 -12.71 4.12 -23.95
CA LYS A 17 -12.99 3.84 -22.54
C LYS A 17 -11.69 3.40 -21.86
N VAL A 18 -11.32 4.06 -20.76
CA VAL A 18 -10.11 3.76 -20.00
C VAL A 18 -10.47 3.25 -18.61
N ASP A 19 -9.94 2.09 -18.25
CA ASP A 19 -9.93 1.59 -16.87
C ASP A 19 -8.47 1.56 -16.38
N GLU A 20 -8.21 2.04 -15.17
CA GLU A 20 -6.89 2.02 -14.55
C GLU A 20 -6.76 0.83 -13.59
N TYR A 21 -5.64 0.10 -13.67
CA TYR A 21 -5.33 -1.06 -12.83
C TYR A 21 -3.96 -0.89 -12.18
N SER A 22 -3.67 -1.71 -11.15
CA SER A 22 -2.36 -1.70 -10.49
C SER A 22 -1.18 -1.98 -11.44
N TRP A 23 -1.42 -2.75 -12.51
CA TRP A 23 -0.39 -3.15 -13.48
C TRP A 23 -0.27 -2.20 -14.69
N GLY A 24 -1.22 -1.29 -14.90
CA GLY A 24 -1.27 -0.46 -16.10
C GLY A 24 -2.66 0.09 -16.42
N LYS A 25 -2.88 0.44 -17.69
CA LYS A 25 -4.14 0.97 -18.20
C LYS A 25 -4.75 0.02 -19.23
N LEU A 26 -6.07 -0.11 -19.18
CA LEU A 26 -6.87 -0.86 -20.13
C LEU A 26 -7.72 0.10 -20.95
N TYR A 27 -7.46 0.14 -22.24
CA TYR A 27 -8.24 0.93 -23.19
C TYR A 27 -9.18 0.01 -23.96
N ARG A 28 -10.41 0.45 -24.22
CA ARG A 28 -11.37 -0.26 -25.07
C ARG A 28 -11.91 0.64 -26.16
N GLY A 29 -12.00 0.11 -27.38
CA GLY A 29 -12.46 0.85 -28.56
C GLY A 29 -12.42 0.03 -29.83
N SER A 30 -12.69 0.69 -30.95
CA SER A 30 -12.53 0.17 -32.31
C SER A 30 -11.11 0.40 -32.83
N GLU A 31 -10.74 -0.32 -33.89
CA GLU A 31 -9.44 -0.15 -34.57
C GLU A 31 -9.22 1.31 -35.00
N ALA A 32 -10.25 1.95 -35.57
CA ALA A 32 -10.17 3.34 -36.02
C ALA A 32 -9.93 4.33 -34.87
N GLU A 33 -10.56 4.10 -33.71
CA GLU A 33 -10.36 4.97 -32.54
C GLU A 33 -8.94 4.84 -31.97
N PHE A 34 -8.41 3.62 -31.90
CA PHE A 34 -7.03 3.40 -31.44
C PHE A 34 -5.96 3.99 -32.37
N VAL A 35 -6.17 3.88 -33.69
CA VAL A 35 -5.28 4.46 -34.70
C VAL A 35 -5.38 5.98 -34.67
N ALA A 36 -6.59 6.55 -34.59
CA ALA A 36 -6.81 7.99 -34.48
C ALA A 36 -6.21 8.57 -33.18
N ALA A 37 -6.21 7.80 -32.10
CA ALA A 37 -5.54 8.13 -30.85
C ALA A 37 -4.01 8.03 -30.89
N GLY A 38 -3.43 7.51 -31.97
CA GLY A 38 -1.97 7.31 -32.10
C GLY A 38 -1.40 6.25 -31.16
N LEU A 39 -2.24 5.49 -30.45
CA LEU A 39 -1.82 4.47 -29.49
C LEU A 39 -1.30 3.20 -30.19
N ILE A 40 -1.86 2.85 -31.35
CA ILE A 40 -1.62 1.58 -32.04
C ILE A 40 -1.49 1.81 -33.54
N LYS A 41 -0.50 1.15 -34.17
CA LYS A 41 -0.37 1.16 -35.65
C LYS A 41 -1.40 0.20 -36.28
N PRO A 42 -1.99 0.50 -37.46
CA PRO A 42 -2.97 -0.37 -38.12
C PRO A 42 -2.51 -1.82 -38.34
N GLY A 43 -1.21 -2.02 -38.58
CA GLY A 43 -0.62 -3.35 -38.77
C GLY A 43 -0.44 -4.17 -37.49
N TRP A 44 -0.70 -3.62 -36.30
CA TRP A 44 -0.51 -4.32 -35.02
C TRP A 44 -1.74 -5.08 -34.54
N PHE A 45 -2.89 -4.92 -35.20
CA PHE A 45 -4.13 -5.55 -34.74
C PHE A 45 -4.13 -7.08 -34.96
N PRO A 46 -4.75 -7.84 -34.05
CA PRO A 46 -5.02 -9.26 -34.27
C PRO A 46 -5.80 -9.53 -35.56
N GLY A 47 -5.46 -10.59 -36.27
CA GLY A 47 -6.11 -10.99 -37.52
C GLY A 47 -5.63 -10.26 -38.78
N LYS A 48 -4.69 -9.30 -38.68
CA LYS A 48 -3.95 -8.79 -39.84
C LYS A 48 -2.97 -9.86 -40.36
N PRO A 49 -2.56 -9.81 -41.64
CA PRO A 49 -1.57 -10.74 -42.18
C PRO A 49 -0.31 -10.80 -41.32
N GLY A 50 0.14 -12.02 -40.95
CA GLY A 50 1.29 -12.23 -40.08
C GLY A 50 1.00 -12.18 -38.57
N ASN A 51 -0.18 -11.70 -38.14
CA ASN A 51 -0.55 -11.61 -36.73
C ASN A 51 -1.49 -12.76 -36.31
N PRO A 52 -1.43 -13.20 -35.04
CA PRO A 52 -2.41 -14.14 -34.50
C PRO A 52 -3.84 -13.61 -34.58
N LYS A 53 -4.83 -14.53 -34.64
CA LYS A 53 -6.25 -14.18 -34.80
C LYS A 53 -6.84 -13.41 -33.61
N THR A 54 -6.39 -13.70 -32.40
CA THR A 54 -7.07 -13.30 -31.15
C THR A 54 -6.32 -12.22 -30.37
N SER A 55 -4.99 -12.31 -30.28
CA SER A 55 -4.19 -11.36 -29.50
C SER A 55 -2.80 -11.14 -30.09
N VAL A 56 -2.31 -9.91 -29.95
CA VAL A 56 -0.97 -9.47 -30.35
C VAL A 56 -0.27 -8.85 -29.15
N ARG A 57 1.05 -8.99 -29.06
CA ARG A 57 1.89 -8.28 -28.10
C ARG A 57 2.84 -7.37 -28.85
N VAL A 58 3.04 -6.16 -28.35
CA VAL A 58 3.96 -5.17 -28.91
C VAL A 58 4.94 -4.76 -27.82
N GLY A 59 6.22 -4.77 -28.17
CA GLY A 59 7.30 -4.37 -27.28
C GLY A 59 8.47 -3.83 -28.08
N MET A 60 9.50 -3.39 -27.36
CA MET A 60 10.72 -2.87 -27.96
C MET A 60 11.59 -4.03 -28.47
N LEU A 61 11.89 -4.02 -29.77
CA LEU A 61 12.83 -4.95 -30.41
C LEU A 61 13.77 -4.12 -31.29
N ASP A 62 15.08 -4.21 -31.01
CA ASP A 62 16.13 -3.43 -31.69
C ASP A 62 15.89 -1.91 -31.66
N GLY A 63 15.36 -1.40 -30.54
CA GLY A 63 15.08 0.04 -30.37
C GLY A 63 13.80 0.53 -31.04
N GLU A 64 13.02 -0.36 -31.67
CA GLU A 64 11.74 -0.01 -32.29
C GLU A 64 10.57 -0.81 -31.69
N MET A 65 9.41 -0.17 -31.56
CA MET A 65 8.18 -0.86 -31.17
C MET A 65 7.68 -1.75 -32.32
N LYS A 66 7.69 -3.07 -32.09
CA LYS A 66 7.31 -4.08 -33.09
C LYS A 66 6.37 -5.12 -32.48
N VAL A 67 5.60 -5.76 -33.36
CA VAL A 67 4.81 -6.94 -32.98
C VAL A 67 5.76 -8.07 -32.63
N LEU A 68 5.60 -8.61 -31.43
CA LEU A 68 6.43 -9.69 -30.92
C LEU A 68 5.95 -11.05 -31.45
N PRO A 69 6.84 -11.94 -31.90
CA PRO A 69 6.48 -13.28 -32.36
C PRO A 69 5.87 -14.11 -31.21
N TYR A 70 4.80 -14.86 -31.51
CA TYR A 70 3.98 -15.54 -30.49
C TYR A 70 4.76 -16.60 -29.66
N LEU A 71 5.79 -17.21 -30.23
CA LEU A 71 6.53 -18.33 -29.62
C LEU A 71 8.02 -18.09 -29.37
N ALA A 72 8.62 -17.05 -29.94
CA ALA A 72 10.08 -16.88 -29.96
C ALA A 72 10.61 -15.90 -28.91
N VAL A 73 9.82 -15.60 -27.87
CA VAL A 73 10.14 -14.52 -26.93
C VAL A 73 10.32 -15.09 -25.54
N SER A 74 11.57 -15.07 -25.07
CA SER A 74 11.95 -15.45 -23.71
C SER A 74 11.16 -14.65 -22.68
N GLU A 75 11.05 -15.18 -21.47
CA GLU A 75 10.30 -14.52 -20.39
C GLU A 75 10.86 -13.13 -20.03
N SER A 76 12.16 -12.93 -20.18
CA SER A 76 12.82 -11.63 -20.02
C SER A 76 12.37 -10.61 -21.07
N VAL A 77 12.20 -11.01 -22.33
CA VAL A 77 11.66 -10.12 -23.38
C VAL A 77 10.13 -9.97 -23.25
N ARG A 78 9.43 -10.95 -22.67
CA ARG A 78 8.03 -10.80 -22.28
C ARG A 78 7.86 -9.76 -21.16
N LYS A 79 8.79 -9.59 -20.23
CA LYS A 79 8.68 -8.50 -19.25
C LYS A 79 8.80 -7.11 -19.89
N LYS A 80 9.42 -7.02 -21.07
CA LYS A 80 9.60 -5.79 -21.85
C LYS A 80 8.45 -5.45 -22.83
N TYR A 81 7.37 -6.24 -22.90
CA TYR A 81 6.22 -5.81 -23.71
C TYR A 81 5.46 -4.70 -22.99
N THR A 82 5.28 -3.58 -23.69
CA THR A 82 4.57 -2.42 -23.17
C THR A 82 3.08 -2.53 -23.46
N ILE A 83 2.68 -3.24 -24.53
CA ILE A 83 1.31 -3.24 -25.02
C ILE A 83 0.84 -4.66 -25.39
N LYS A 84 -0.37 -5.04 -24.98
CA LYS A 84 -1.06 -6.25 -25.41
C LYS A 84 -2.43 -5.89 -25.99
N ILE A 85 -2.71 -6.34 -27.20
CA ILE A 85 -3.91 -6.02 -27.96
C ILE A 85 -4.73 -7.30 -28.09
N PHE A 86 -5.98 -7.27 -27.67
CA PHE A 86 -6.92 -8.36 -27.78
C PHE A 86 -8.11 -7.98 -28.62
N ARG A 87 -8.61 -8.93 -29.40
CA ARG A 87 -9.89 -8.81 -30.08
C ARG A 87 -10.99 -9.35 -29.16
N SER A 88 -11.82 -8.45 -28.60
CA SER A 88 -12.96 -8.81 -27.75
C SER A 88 -14.25 -9.02 -28.52
N GLY A 89 -14.32 -8.58 -29.78
CA GLY A 89 -15.45 -8.81 -30.67
C GLY A 89 -15.12 -8.57 -32.14
N LYS A 90 -16.14 -8.57 -33.01
CA LYS A 90 -15.93 -8.39 -34.46
C LYS A 90 -15.24 -7.06 -34.79
N SER A 91 -15.59 -5.99 -34.09
CA SER A 91 -15.11 -4.62 -34.31
C SER A 91 -14.56 -3.94 -33.03
N ARG A 92 -14.39 -4.70 -31.94
CA ARG A 92 -13.92 -4.17 -30.65
C ARG A 92 -12.62 -4.82 -30.21
N PHE A 93 -11.77 -3.99 -29.63
CA PHE A 93 -10.46 -4.36 -29.14
C PHE A 93 -10.27 -3.85 -27.71
N GLU A 94 -9.44 -4.58 -26.98
CA GLU A 94 -8.92 -4.21 -25.68
C GLU A 94 -7.41 -4.08 -25.76
N VAL A 95 -6.88 -2.95 -25.32
CA VAL A 95 -5.45 -2.64 -25.35
C VAL A 95 -4.97 -2.44 -23.93
N TRP A 96 -4.10 -3.34 -23.49
CA TRP A 96 -3.51 -3.36 -22.17
C TRP A 96 -2.14 -2.72 -22.28
N VAL A 97 -1.96 -1.56 -21.68
CA VAL A 97 -0.68 -0.84 -21.64
C VAL A 97 -0.12 -0.98 -20.24
N ARG A 98 0.99 -1.71 -20.10
CA ARG A 98 1.67 -1.84 -18.81
C ARG A 98 2.40 -0.54 -18.48
N TYR A 99 2.47 -0.22 -17.19
CA TYR A 99 3.40 0.79 -16.72
C TYR A 99 4.84 0.36 -17.02
N SER A 100 5.74 1.32 -17.23
CA SER A 100 7.18 1.05 -17.22
C SER A 100 7.58 0.54 -15.83
N GLU A 101 8.72 -0.15 -15.76
CA GLU A 101 9.31 -0.60 -14.49
C GLU A 101 9.51 0.60 -13.55
N GLU A 102 10.09 1.70 -14.05
CA GLU A 102 10.24 2.96 -13.31
C GLU A 102 8.91 3.51 -12.75
N GLU A 103 7.83 3.44 -13.52
CA GLU A 103 6.52 3.91 -13.08
C GLU A 103 5.88 2.96 -12.06
N GLN A 104 6.10 1.64 -12.20
CA GLN A 104 5.67 0.66 -11.20
C GLN A 104 6.41 0.86 -9.89
N ASP A 105 7.74 1.00 -9.94
CA ASP A 105 8.59 1.24 -8.78
C ASP A 105 8.17 2.53 -8.06
N ARG A 106 7.93 3.60 -8.81
CA ARG A 106 7.42 4.87 -8.25
C ARG A 106 6.07 4.70 -7.56
N ARG A 107 5.15 3.94 -8.15
CA ARG A 107 3.82 3.70 -7.57
C ARG A 107 3.87 2.80 -6.35
N ASP A 108 4.69 1.75 -6.37
CA ASP A 108 4.83 0.82 -5.26
C ASP A 108 5.55 1.48 -4.09
N LEU A 109 6.55 2.32 -4.37
CA LEU A 109 7.13 3.22 -3.38
C LEU A 109 6.05 4.11 -2.77
N ASN A 110 5.27 4.84 -3.58
CA ASN A 110 4.19 5.71 -3.09
C ASN A 110 3.15 4.98 -2.24
N LYS A 111 2.73 3.77 -2.63
CA LYS A 111 1.81 2.97 -1.81
C LYS A 111 2.44 2.54 -0.49
N ARG A 112 3.70 2.13 -0.50
CA ARG A 112 4.42 1.75 0.72
C ARG A 112 4.52 2.93 1.68
N ILE A 113 4.82 4.11 1.13
CA ILE A 113 4.80 5.37 1.84
C ILE A 113 3.43 5.66 2.44
N GLU A 114 2.36 5.61 1.64
CA GLU A 114 1.00 5.91 2.10
C GLU A 114 0.59 4.97 3.23
N LYS A 115 0.93 3.69 3.09
CA LYS A 115 0.68 2.68 4.12
C LYS A 115 1.45 3.01 5.41
N LEU A 116 2.74 3.29 5.32
CA LEU A 116 3.56 3.67 6.46
C LEU A 116 3.06 4.96 7.13
N TYR A 117 2.64 5.95 6.34
CA TYR A 117 2.05 7.18 6.82
C TYR A 117 0.75 6.90 7.58
N ALA A 118 -0.15 6.10 7.01
CA ALA A 118 -1.40 5.73 7.64
C ALA A 118 -1.17 4.98 8.96
N GLU A 119 -0.21 4.05 8.99
CA GLU A 119 0.18 3.32 10.20
C GLU A 119 0.72 4.26 11.28
N LYS A 120 1.63 5.18 10.94
CA LYS A 120 2.21 6.12 11.91
C LYS A 120 1.23 7.18 12.38
N LYS A 121 0.40 7.69 11.48
CA LYS A 121 -0.69 8.58 11.86
C LYS A 121 -1.65 7.88 12.83
N ARG A 122 -2.02 6.63 12.55
CA ARG A 122 -2.82 5.82 13.46
C ARG A 122 -2.13 5.62 14.83
N GLU A 123 -0.84 5.29 14.85
CA GLU A 123 -0.08 5.16 16.11
C GLU A 123 -0.10 6.45 16.94
N LEU A 124 0.02 7.62 16.29
CA LEU A 124 -0.05 8.92 16.95
C LEU A 124 -1.47 9.27 17.41
N ASP A 125 -2.49 8.95 16.61
CA ASP A 125 -3.89 9.19 16.96
C ASP A 125 -4.37 8.30 18.11
N GLU A 126 -3.87 7.05 18.18
CA GLU A 126 -4.13 6.06 19.24
C GLU A 126 -3.23 6.26 20.47
N ALA A 127 -2.19 7.08 20.39
CA ALA A 127 -1.33 7.37 21.52
C ALA A 127 -2.15 7.99 22.66
N PRO A 128 -1.97 7.54 23.92
CA PRO A 128 -2.69 8.12 25.04
C PRO A 128 -2.49 9.64 25.15
N LYS A 129 -3.59 10.39 25.06
CA LYS A 129 -3.59 11.87 25.16
C LYS A 129 -3.86 12.34 26.58
N THR A 130 -4.53 11.50 27.37
CA THR A 130 -4.85 11.76 28.77
C THR A 130 -4.35 10.63 29.66
N THR A 131 -4.22 10.91 30.96
CA THR A 131 -3.98 9.91 32.01
C THR A 131 -5.01 8.77 31.95
N GLY A 132 -6.28 9.08 31.70
CA GLY A 132 -7.34 8.08 31.58
C GLY A 132 -7.15 7.15 30.38
N ASP A 133 -6.77 7.70 29.23
CA ASP A 133 -6.46 6.91 28.03
C ASP A 133 -5.26 5.98 28.28
N PHE A 134 -4.25 6.47 29.01
CA PHE A 134 -3.06 5.70 29.34
C PHE A 134 -3.41 4.53 30.26
N LEU A 135 -4.18 4.79 31.31
CA LEU A 135 -4.64 3.73 32.24
C LEU A 135 -5.47 2.68 31.51
N LYS A 136 -6.40 3.10 30.65
CA LYS A 136 -7.24 2.16 29.88
C LYS A 136 -6.43 1.33 28.89
N SER A 137 -5.53 1.95 28.13
CA SER A 137 -4.68 1.24 27.18
C SER A 137 -3.66 0.33 27.89
N GLY A 138 -3.05 0.84 28.97
CA GLY A 138 -2.05 0.15 29.77
C GLY A 138 -2.62 -1.06 30.50
N SER A 139 -3.74 -0.90 31.21
CA SER A 139 -4.43 -2.00 31.90
C SER A 139 -4.84 -3.10 30.93
N TRP A 140 -5.40 -2.76 29.76
CA TRP A 140 -5.77 -3.77 28.76
C TRP A 140 -4.55 -4.56 28.26
N LYS A 141 -3.43 -3.88 27.97
CA LYS A 141 -2.17 -4.56 27.56
C LYS A 141 -1.60 -5.45 28.67
N ILE A 142 -1.59 -4.95 29.91
CA ILE A 142 -1.11 -5.70 31.06
C ILE A 142 -1.99 -6.92 31.29
N LYS A 143 -3.32 -6.77 31.25
CA LYS A 143 -4.26 -7.88 31.35
C LYS A 143 -4.02 -8.95 30.30
N GLY A 144 -3.91 -8.56 29.02
CA GLY A 144 -3.63 -9.51 27.94
C GLY A 144 -2.29 -10.23 28.11
N PHE A 145 -1.25 -9.53 28.57
CA PHE A 145 0.04 -10.17 28.88
C PHE A 145 -0.05 -11.12 30.08
N MET A 146 -0.79 -10.75 31.13
CA MET A 146 -1.01 -11.60 32.30
C MET A 146 -1.84 -12.84 31.96
N GLU A 147 -2.80 -12.76 31.02
CA GLU A 147 -3.53 -13.93 30.52
C GLU A 147 -2.58 -14.95 29.84
N ILE A 148 -1.58 -14.47 29.10
CA ILE A 148 -0.53 -15.33 28.52
C ILE A 148 0.29 -15.99 29.64
N VAL A 149 0.74 -15.22 30.63
CA VAL A 149 1.49 -15.75 31.78
C VAL A 149 0.68 -16.79 32.54
N HIS A 150 -0.60 -16.53 32.79
CA HIS A 150 -1.49 -17.47 33.45
C HIS A 150 -1.67 -18.78 32.68
N SER A 151 -1.72 -18.71 31.34
CA SER A 151 -1.75 -19.91 30.49
C SER A 151 -0.53 -20.78 30.73
N MET A 152 0.67 -20.18 30.83
CA MET A 152 1.91 -20.92 31.09
C MET A 152 1.91 -21.67 32.43
N PHE A 153 1.21 -21.15 33.45
CA PHE A 153 1.06 -21.87 34.73
C PHE A 153 0.08 -23.05 34.64
N ARG A 154 -0.85 -23.04 33.68
CA ARG A 154 -1.89 -24.07 33.50
C ARG A 154 -1.55 -25.12 32.45
N GLU A 155 -0.62 -24.81 31.56
CA GLU A 155 -0.18 -25.72 30.51
C GLU A 155 0.59 -26.91 31.09
N ASP A 156 0.39 -28.07 30.49
CA ASP A 156 1.12 -29.29 30.77
C ASP A 156 2.22 -29.49 29.73
N GLU A 157 3.49 -29.44 30.16
CA GLU A 157 4.62 -29.73 29.28
C GLU A 157 5.19 -31.11 29.60
N ASN A 158 5.01 -32.06 28.67
CA ASN A 158 5.52 -33.43 28.82
C ASN A 158 5.06 -34.14 30.11
N GLY A 159 3.85 -33.82 30.58
CA GLY A 159 3.27 -34.39 31.81
C GLY A 159 3.71 -33.70 33.11
N PHE A 160 4.55 -32.66 33.04
CA PHE A 160 4.80 -31.76 34.17
C PHE A 160 3.78 -30.63 34.13
N HIS A 161 3.19 -30.32 35.29
CA HIS A 161 2.30 -29.19 35.48
C HIS A 161 2.57 -28.57 36.85
N TYR A 162 2.22 -27.30 37.02
CA TYR A 162 2.25 -26.67 38.34
C TYR A 162 1.18 -27.28 39.25
N ALA A 163 1.49 -27.34 40.55
CA ALA A 163 0.52 -27.77 41.55
C ALA A 163 -0.66 -26.76 41.60
N PRO A 164 -1.90 -27.20 41.88
CA PRO A 164 -3.06 -26.32 41.90
C PRO A 164 -2.88 -25.08 42.78
N GLU A 165 -2.23 -25.24 43.93
CA GLU A 165 -1.98 -24.15 44.89
C GLU A 165 -1.06 -23.08 44.30
N VAL A 166 -0.08 -23.47 43.47
CA VAL A 166 0.81 -22.53 42.77
C VAL A 166 0.07 -21.78 41.66
N VAL A 167 -0.87 -22.45 40.98
CA VAL A 167 -1.72 -21.81 39.96
C VAL A 167 -2.67 -20.79 40.61
N GLU A 168 -3.24 -21.11 41.77
CA GLU A 168 -4.07 -20.19 42.55
C GLU A 168 -3.26 -18.97 43.03
N GLU A 169 -2.07 -19.17 43.61
CA GLU A 169 -1.17 -18.07 44.02
C GLU A 169 -0.80 -17.17 42.82
N ALA A 170 -0.47 -17.77 41.67
CA ALA A 170 -0.18 -17.02 40.45
C ALA A 170 -1.41 -16.20 39.99
N GLN A 171 -2.61 -16.75 40.10
CA GLN A 171 -3.84 -16.05 39.74
C GLN A 171 -4.10 -14.84 40.65
N GLU A 172 -3.86 -14.95 41.95
CA GLU A 172 -3.98 -13.84 42.91
C GLU A 172 -2.98 -12.72 42.60
N LEU A 173 -1.70 -13.07 42.40
CA LEU A 173 -0.66 -12.11 42.02
C LEU A 173 -0.98 -11.40 40.70
N ILE A 174 -1.50 -12.13 39.72
CA ILE A 174 -1.94 -11.57 38.45
C ILE A 174 -3.09 -10.57 38.66
N ALA A 175 -4.08 -10.91 39.49
CA ALA A 175 -5.20 -10.02 39.80
C ALA A 175 -4.72 -8.72 40.46
N ASP A 176 -3.77 -8.81 41.40
CA ASP A 176 -3.16 -7.65 42.04
C ASP A 176 -2.41 -6.76 41.04
N LEU A 177 -1.63 -7.36 40.13
CA LEU A 177 -0.90 -6.62 39.09
C LEU A 177 -1.86 -5.92 38.11
N VAL A 178 -2.95 -6.57 37.70
CA VAL A 178 -3.98 -5.96 36.85
C VAL A 178 -4.68 -4.82 37.60
N SER A 179 -5.05 -5.01 38.87
CA SER A 179 -5.65 -3.98 39.70
C SER A 179 -4.74 -2.76 39.87
N LEU A 180 -3.43 -2.99 40.07
CA LEU A 180 -2.43 -1.92 40.14
C LEU A 180 -2.32 -1.17 38.81
N ALA A 181 -2.46 -1.85 37.68
CA ALA A 181 -2.44 -1.22 36.36
C ALA A 181 -3.71 -0.38 36.08
N GLU A 182 -4.86 -0.80 36.58
CA GLU A 182 -6.14 -0.10 36.41
C GLU A 182 -6.26 1.12 37.34
N ASN A 183 -5.82 0.97 38.60
CA ASN A 183 -6.04 1.95 39.67
C ASN A 183 -4.78 2.72 40.07
N GLY A 184 -3.63 2.36 39.51
CA GLY A 184 -2.35 2.97 39.81
C GLY A 184 -2.31 4.46 39.48
N ARG A 185 -1.49 5.22 40.22
CA ARG A 185 -1.21 6.61 39.88
C ARG A 185 -0.22 6.66 38.73
N VAL A 186 -0.61 7.31 37.64
CA VAL A 186 0.28 7.57 36.50
C VAL A 186 0.58 9.05 36.40
N CYS A 187 1.85 9.37 36.15
CA CYS A 187 2.32 10.74 35.97
C CYS A 187 2.58 10.96 34.48
N PHE A 188 2.07 12.07 33.95
CA PHE A 188 2.44 12.52 32.61
C PHE A 188 3.82 13.19 32.68
N ASP A 189 4.76 12.69 31.89
CA ASP A 189 6.12 13.23 31.78
C ASP A 189 6.30 13.82 30.35
N PRO A 190 6.23 15.15 30.19
CA PRO A 190 6.31 15.80 28.89
C PRO A 190 7.68 15.60 28.23
N ILE A 191 8.75 15.42 29.02
CA ILE A 191 10.09 15.15 28.50
C ILE A 191 10.13 13.76 27.88
N ARG A 192 9.55 12.75 28.54
CA ARG A 192 9.44 11.39 27.97
C ARG A 192 8.55 11.35 26.73
N GLN A 193 7.46 12.10 26.72
CA GLN A 193 6.61 12.18 25.53
C GLN A 193 7.38 12.78 24.35
N LYS A 194 8.16 13.84 24.56
CA LYS A 194 9.03 14.41 23.53
C LYS A 194 10.05 13.41 23.00
N TYR A 195 10.72 12.67 23.89
CA TYR A 195 11.66 11.61 23.48
C TYR A 195 10.99 10.51 22.65
N PHE A 196 9.75 10.12 22.98
CA PHE A 196 8.99 9.15 22.20
C PHE A 196 8.70 9.65 20.78
N LEU A 197 8.26 10.91 20.64
CA LEU A 197 8.02 11.52 19.35
C LEU A 197 9.32 11.65 18.53
N ASP A 198 10.41 12.10 19.16
CA ASP A 198 11.71 12.20 18.51
C ASP A 198 12.29 10.82 18.13
N TYR A 199 11.98 9.76 18.88
CA TYR A 199 12.33 8.38 18.53
C TYR A 199 11.58 7.89 17.29
N ILE A 200 10.26 8.14 17.21
CA ILE A 200 9.46 7.83 16.02
C ILE A 200 10.05 8.54 14.80
N GLU A 201 10.38 9.83 14.93
CA GLU A 201 10.98 10.64 13.88
C GLU A 201 12.33 10.04 13.41
N ARG A 202 13.26 9.80 14.33
CA ARG A 202 14.61 9.26 14.00
C ARG A 202 14.56 7.87 13.38
N LYS A 203 13.74 6.97 13.92
CA LYS A 203 13.61 5.60 13.39
C LYS A 203 13.08 5.64 11.95
N PHE A 204 12.10 6.49 11.70
CA PHE A 204 11.51 6.63 10.38
C PHE A 204 12.47 7.24 9.36
N GLU A 205 13.20 8.30 9.73
CA GLU A 205 14.23 8.91 8.87
C GLU A 205 15.35 7.93 8.53
N LYS A 206 15.78 7.10 9.49
CA LYS A 206 16.80 6.08 9.27
C LYS A 206 16.32 4.98 8.31
N GLU A 207 15.07 4.55 8.44
CA GLU A 207 14.50 3.48 7.62
C GLU A 207 14.05 3.98 6.24
N ASN A 208 13.80 5.29 6.06
CA ASN A 208 13.23 5.87 4.85
C ASN A 208 13.86 7.25 4.51
N PRO A 209 15.17 7.31 4.19
CA PRO A 209 15.90 8.57 4.01
C PRO A 209 15.37 9.44 2.85
N GLU A 210 14.81 8.84 1.81
CA GLU A 210 14.21 9.55 0.67
C GLU A 210 12.92 10.32 1.05
N PHE A 211 12.37 10.09 2.25
CA PHE A 211 11.06 10.56 2.68
C PHE A 211 11.07 11.63 3.79
N SER A 212 12.26 12.07 4.23
CA SER A 212 12.44 12.96 5.40
C SER A 212 11.82 14.37 5.23
N ALA A 213 11.74 14.93 4.02
CA ALA A 213 11.35 16.33 3.84
C ALA A 213 9.85 16.62 4.05
N PHE A 214 8.95 15.75 3.55
CA PHE A 214 7.49 15.93 3.69
C PHE A 214 6.98 15.59 5.09
N MET A 215 7.63 14.64 5.77
CA MET A 215 7.23 14.21 7.12
C MET A 215 7.61 15.20 8.21
N LYS A 216 8.70 15.95 8.05
CA LYS A 216 9.05 17.08 8.93
C LYS A 216 7.88 18.06 9.08
N THR A 217 7.12 18.28 8.01
CA THR A 217 5.93 19.15 8.05
C THR A 217 4.79 18.54 8.86
N THR A 218 4.53 17.23 8.74
CA THR A 218 3.43 16.57 9.49
C THR A 218 3.77 16.43 10.98
N LEU A 219 5.02 16.08 11.32
CA LEU A 219 5.48 16.01 12.71
C LEU A 219 5.54 17.38 13.36
N ALA A 220 5.90 18.44 12.61
CA ALA A 220 5.81 19.81 13.09
C ALA A 220 4.36 20.21 13.43
N VAL A 221 3.37 19.79 12.63
CA VAL A 221 1.95 20.01 12.95
C VAL A 221 1.53 19.26 14.22
N GLY A 222 2.02 18.03 14.41
CA GLY A 222 1.80 17.27 15.65
C GLY A 222 2.46 17.91 16.88
N LYS A 223 3.69 18.42 16.74
CA LYS A 223 4.42 19.15 17.80
C LYS A 223 3.70 20.48 18.14
N ALA A 224 3.22 21.21 17.14
CA ALA A 224 2.48 22.47 17.32
C ALA A 224 1.07 22.29 17.91
N ALA A 225 0.46 21.11 17.79
CA ALA A 225 -0.83 20.81 18.41
C ALA A 225 -0.73 20.45 19.91
N LEU A 226 0.51 20.34 20.43
CA LEU A 226 0.82 20.02 21.83
C LEU A 226 1.32 21.24 22.64
N GLU A 227 1.55 22.38 21.97
CA GLU A 227 1.79 23.70 22.59
C GLU A 227 0.46 24.41 22.86
#